data_AF-A0A7V9J1C6-F1
#
_entry.id   AF-A0A7V9J1C6-F1
#
_cell.length_a   1.000
_cell.length_b   1.000
_cell.length_c   1.000
_cell.angle_alpha   90.00
_cell.angle_beta   90.00
_cell.angle_gamma   90.00
#
_symmetry.space_group_name_H-M   'P 1'
#
loop_
_entity.id
_entity.type
_entity.pdbx_description
1 polymer ?
#
loop_
_entity_poly.entity_id
_entity_poly.type
_entity_poly.pdbx_seq_one_letter_code
_entity_poly.pdbx_strand_id
1 'polypeptide(L)'
;MTVRADELIDGADLNGLLRLVGALCASGEWDELLDLADRCDDAIEQGKQLWPIAAHIEYRLALEAPGDYAAGVLVPDAGRFAVGPLTEVV
;
A
#
# COMPACT_ATOMS: atom_id res chain seq x y z
N MET A 1 -2.13 12.59 10.96
CA MET A 1 -1.39 12.13 9.77
C MET A 1 -2.21 12.24 8.49
N THR A 2 -3.54 12.17 8.60
CA THR A 2 -4.55 12.11 7.52
C THR A 2 -4.42 13.19 6.43
N VAL A 3 -4.31 14.47 6.83
CA VAL A 3 -4.26 15.63 5.89
C VAL A 3 -3.10 15.52 4.89
N ARG A 4 -1.93 15.03 5.33
CA ARG A 4 -0.77 14.89 4.45
C ARG A 4 -0.93 13.75 3.46
N ALA A 5 -1.60 12.67 3.84
CA ALA A 5 -1.87 11.56 2.93
C ALA A 5 -2.90 11.97 1.87
N ASP A 6 -3.94 12.72 2.26
CA ASP A 6 -4.97 13.21 1.33
C ASP A 6 -4.35 14.10 0.24
N GLU A 7 -3.49 15.04 0.63
CA GLU A 7 -2.79 15.93 -0.31
C GLU A 7 -1.95 15.13 -1.34
N LEU A 8 -1.27 14.07 -0.89
CA LEU A 8 -0.45 13.23 -1.76
C LEU A 8 -1.32 12.37 -2.70
N ILE A 9 -2.44 11.86 -2.22
CA ILE A 9 -3.43 11.09 -2.99
C ILE A 9 -4.12 12.00 -4.02
N ASP A 10 -4.51 13.21 -3.65
CA ASP A 10 -5.12 14.21 -4.52
C ASP A 10 -4.17 14.70 -5.62
N GLY A 11 -2.90 14.90 -5.28
CA GLY A 11 -1.86 15.25 -6.25
C GLY A 11 -1.38 14.07 -7.10
N ALA A 12 -1.82 12.83 -6.82
CA ALA A 12 -1.24 11.60 -7.36
C ALA A 12 0.30 11.58 -7.27
N ASP A 13 0.86 12.08 -6.16
CA ASP A 13 2.30 12.15 -5.92
C ASP A 13 2.84 10.78 -5.50
N LEU A 14 3.13 9.93 -6.48
CA LEU A 14 3.66 8.58 -6.26
C LEU A 14 4.95 8.59 -5.43
N ASN A 15 5.83 9.58 -5.64
CA ASN A 15 7.10 9.65 -4.89
C ASN A 15 6.87 10.03 -3.43
N GLY A 16 5.94 10.95 -3.18
CA GLY A 16 5.50 11.31 -1.85
C GLY A 16 4.86 10.14 -1.12
N LEU A 17 4.00 9.40 -1.80
CA LEU A 17 3.35 8.20 -1.28
C LEU A 17 4.36 7.09 -0.98
N LEU A 18 5.32 6.80 -1.89
CA LEU A 18 6.38 5.81 -1.63
C LEU A 18 7.20 6.15 -0.38
N ARG A 19 7.56 7.43 -0.19
CA ARG A 19 8.27 7.87 1.02
C ARG A 19 7.42 7.72 2.27
N LEU A 20 6.12 8.01 2.19
CA LEU A 20 5.18 7.82 3.30
C LEU A 20 5.06 6.34 3.67
N VAL A 21 4.83 5.46 2.68
CA VAL A 21 4.78 4.00 2.88
C VAL A 21 6.06 3.50 3.56
N GLY A 22 7.23 3.91 3.06
CA GLY A 22 8.50 3.55 3.67
C GLY A 22 8.63 4.01 5.12
N ALA A 23 8.16 5.22 5.44
CA ALA A 23 8.17 5.73 6.82
C ALA A 23 7.25 4.94 7.75
N LEU A 24 6.02 4.62 7.30
CA LEU A 24 5.05 3.84 8.09
C LEU A 24 5.56 2.42 8.37
N CYS A 25 6.15 1.77 7.37
CA CYS A 25 6.75 0.45 7.56
C CYS A 25 7.93 0.52 8.54
N ALA A 26 8.78 1.54 8.44
CA ALA A 26 9.93 1.71 9.33
C ALA A 26 9.52 1.97 10.79
N SER A 27 8.37 2.59 11.03
CA SER A 27 7.81 2.80 12.37
C SER A 27 6.87 1.67 12.84
N GLY A 28 6.51 0.72 11.97
CA GLY A 28 5.57 -0.36 12.29
C GLY A 28 4.12 0.11 12.46
N GLU A 29 3.74 1.21 11.81
CA GLU A 29 2.40 1.80 11.87
C GLU A 29 1.49 1.11 10.84
N TRP A 30 1.16 -0.16 11.10
CA TRP A 30 0.47 -1.03 10.14
C TRP A 30 -0.99 -0.66 9.90
N ASP A 31 -1.71 -0.20 10.94
CA ASP A 31 -3.09 0.29 10.80
C ASP A 31 -3.17 1.48 9.84
N GLU A 32 -2.20 2.40 9.94
CA GLU A 32 -2.13 3.58 9.08
C GLU A 32 -1.73 3.24 7.65
N LEU A 33 -1.01 2.12 7.48
CA LEU A 33 -0.67 1.59 6.16
C LEU A 33 -1.88 0.94 5.48
N LEU A 34 -2.75 0.27 6.26
CA LEU A 34 -4.04 -0.24 5.77
C LEU A 34 -5.00 0.90 5.38
N ASP A 35 -5.16 1.92 6.24
CA ASP A 35 -5.97 3.11 5.89
C ASP A 35 -5.49 3.77 4.59
N LEU A 36 -4.17 3.86 4.42
CA LEU A 36 -3.58 4.39 3.19
C LEU A 36 -3.90 3.51 1.97
N ALA A 37 -3.92 2.18 2.12
CA ALA A 37 -4.28 1.26 1.05
C ALA A 37 -5.75 1.45 0.63
N ASP A 38 -6.67 1.47 1.59
CA ASP A 38 -8.11 1.67 1.35
C ASP A 38 -8.37 2.99 0.62
N ARG A 39 -7.70 4.07 1.03
CA ARG A 39 -7.83 5.39 0.40
C ARG A 39 -7.20 5.45 -0.99
N CYS A 40 -6.14 4.68 -1.24
CA CYS A 40 -5.61 4.51 -2.59
C CYS A 40 -6.60 3.76 -3.49
N ASP A 41 -7.26 2.72 -2.98
CA ASP A 41 -8.29 1.97 -3.72
C ASP A 41 -9.49 2.84 -4.07
N ASP A 42 -10.03 3.59 -3.09
CA ASP A 42 -11.10 4.57 -3.33
C ASP A 42 -10.72 5.59 -4.42
N ALA A 43 -9.47 6.06 -4.40
CA ALA A 43 -8.96 7.00 -5.39
C ALA A 43 -8.77 6.36 -6.78
N ILE A 44 -8.41 5.08 -6.84
CA ILE A 44 -8.34 4.30 -8.08
C ILE A 44 -9.73 4.14 -8.69
N GLU A 45 -10.74 3.83 -7.88
CA GLU A 45 -12.14 3.77 -8.33
C GLU A 45 -12.61 5.11 -8.91
N GLN A 46 -12.08 6.22 -8.39
CA GLN A 46 -12.32 7.57 -8.91
C GLN A 46 -11.46 7.95 -10.13
N GLY A 47 -10.60 7.05 -10.61
CA GLY A 47 -9.81 7.18 -11.83
C GLY A 47 -8.36 7.65 -11.64
N LYS A 48 -7.89 7.82 -10.39
CA LYS A 48 -6.48 8.17 -10.13
C LYS A 48 -5.57 6.98 -10.40
N GLN A 49 -4.37 7.26 -10.93
CA GLN A 49 -3.39 6.24 -11.29
C GLN A 49 -2.53 5.82 -10.08
N LEU A 50 -3.16 5.40 -8.98
CA LEU A 50 -2.49 5.02 -7.73
C LEU A 50 -2.27 3.52 -7.57
N TRP A 51 -2.66 2.70 -8.56
CA TRP A 51 -2.47 1.25 -8.56
C TRP A 51 -1.04 0.78 -8.18
N PRO A 52 0.08 1.45 -8.57
CA PRO A 52 1.40 0.99 -8.18
C PRO A 52 1.66 1.17 -6.68
N ILE A 53 1.01 2.14 -6.05
CA ILE A 53 1.15 2.42 -4.62
C ILE A 53 0.33 1.40 -3.81
N ALA A 54 -0.93 1.16 -4.19
CA ALA A 54 -1.76 0.14 -3.55
C ALA A 54 -1.08 -1.23 -3.58
N ALA A 55 -0.62 -1.66 -4.77
CA ALA A 55 0.11 -2.92 -4.93
C ALA A 55 1.44 -2.95 -4.13
N HIS A 56 2.15 -1.83 -4.02
CA HIS A 56 3.35 -1.75 -3.19
C HIS A 56 3.01 -1.89 -1.70
N ILE A 57 1.93 -1.25 -1.24
CA ILE A 57 1.47 -1.37 0.15
C ILE A 57 1.11 -2.82 0.48
N GLU A 58 0.32 -3.48 -0.36
CA GLU A 58 -0.04 -4.89 -0.19
C GLU A 58 1.20 -5.78 -0.09
N TYR A 59 2.18 -5.54 -0.96
CA TYR A 59 3.45 -6.26 -0.93
C TYR A 59 4.21 -6.06 0.39
N ARG A 60 4.31 -4.82 0.87
CA ARG A 60 4.97 -4.51 2.15
C ARG A 60 4.25 -5.14 3.34
N LEU A 61 2.92 -5.11 3.35
CA LEU A 61 2.10 -5.77 4.38
C LEU A 61 2.33 -7.29 4.37
N ALA A 62 2.35 -7.91 3.20
CA ALA A 62 2.60 -9.35 3.05
C ALA A 62 4.00 -9.78 3.54
N LEU A 63 5.02 -8.94 3.29
CA LEU A 63 6.41 -9.27 3.59
C LEU A 63 6.83 -8.93 5.03
N GLU A 64 6.40 -7.77 5.54
CA GLU A 64 6.99 -7.16 6.74
C GLU A 64 6.04 -7.08 7.94
N ALA A 65 4.72 -7.07 7.71
CA ALA A 65 3.76 -6.90 8.79
C ALA A 65 3.55 -8.20 9.59
N PRO A 66 3.09 -8.11 10.86
CA PRO A 66 2.65 -9.28 11.62
C PRO A 66 1.56 -10.06 10.89
N GLY A 67 1.46 -11.37 11.18
CA GLY A 67 0.59 -12.30 10.45
C GLY A 67 -0.87 -11.85 10.34
N ASP A 68 -1.39 -11.19 11.36
CA ASP A 68 -2.76 -10.68 11.45
C ASP A 68 -3.05 -9.64 10.35
N TYR A 69 -2.06 -8.78 10.05
CA TYR A 69 -2.13 -7.78 8.98
C TYR A 69 -1.82 -8.39 7.62
N ALA A 70 -0.79 -9.24 7.54
CA ALA A 70 -0.37 -9.91 6.31
C ALA A 70 -1.48 -10.81 5.73
N ALA A 71 -2.32 -11.39 6.59
CA ALA A 71 -3.48 -12.16 6.16
C ALA A 71 -4.55 -11.31 5.45
N GLY A 72 -4.65 -10.01 5.78
CA GLY A 72 -5.64 -9.10 5.21
C GLY A 72 -5.44 -8.78 3.73
N VAL A 73 -4.20 -8.91 3.23
CA VAL A 73 -3.85 -8.66 1.82
C VAL A 73 -3.82 -9.94 0.97
N LEU A 74 -4.25 -11.07 1.54
CA LEU A 74 -4.43 -12.30 0.79
C LEU A 74 -5.77 -12.27 0.05
N VAL A 75 -5.74 -12.40 -1.27
CA VAL A 75 -6.96 -12.66 -2.05
C VAL A 75 -7.49 -14.06 -1.69
N PRO A 76 -8.77 -14.20 -1.28
CA PRO A 76 -9.38 -15.50 -1.00
C PRO A 76 -9.17 -16.48 -2.16
N ASP A 77 -8.85 -17.74 -1.85
CA ASP A 77 -8.51 -18.80 -2.83
C ASP A 77 -7.28 -18.56 -3.71
N ALA A 78 -6.50 -17.50 -3.51
CA ALA A 78 -5.31 -17.25 -4.32
C ALA A 78 -4.22 -18.31 -4.14
N GLY A 79 -4.13 -18.92 -2.95
CA GLY A 79 -3.13 -19.94 -2.61
C GLY A 79 -1.67 -19.47 -2.66
N ARG A 80 -1.43 -18.18 -2.98
CA ARG A 80 -0.14 -17.49 -3.04
C ARG A 80 -0.38 -15.97 -2.98
N PHE A 81 0.62 -15.21 -2.51
CA PHE A 81 0.63 -13.76 -2.67
C PHE A 81 0.68 -13.39 -4.17
N ALA A 82 0.17 -12.21 -4.51
CA ALA A 82 0.35 -11.64 -5.84
C ALA A 82 1.85 -11.56 -6.19
N VAL A 83 2.18 -11.59 -7.48
CA VAL A 83 3.58 -11.40 -7.91
C VAL A 83 4.03 -10.05 -7.39
N GLY A 84 5.10 -10.03 -6.58
CA GLY A 84 5.69 -8.80 -6.07
C GLY A 84 6.05 -7.84 -7.20
N PRO A 85 6.25 -6.55 -6.91
CA PRO A 85 6.54 -5.56 -7.95
C PRO A 85 7.71 -6.01 -8.83
N LEU A 86 7.57 -5.90 -10.15
CA LEU A 86 8.57 -6.36 -11.14
C LEU A 86 9.98 -5.78 -10.90
N THR A 87 10.08 -4.69 -10.14
CA THR A 87 11.34 -4.05 -9.73
C THR A 87 12.24 -4.93 -8.85
N GLU A 88 11.73 -6.04 -8.32
CA GLU A 88 12.50 -6.97 -7.49
C GLU A 88 13.02 -8.21 -8.24
N VAL A 89 12.70 -8.34 -9.53
CA VAL A 89 13.26 -9.38 -10.39
C VAL A 89 14.54 -8.84 -11.03
N VAL A 90 15.70 -9.25 -10.49
CA VAL A 90 17.05 -9.00 -11.02
C VAL A 90 17.53 -10.12 -11.94
#